data_AF-M5C344-F1
#
_entry.id   AF-M5C344-F1
#
_cell.length_a   1.000
_cell.length_b   1.000
_cell.length_c   1.000
_cell.angle_alpha   90.00
_cell.angle_beta   90.00
_cell.angle_gamma   90.00
#
_symmetry.space_group_name_H-M   'P 1'
#
loop_
_entity.id
_entity.type
_entity.pdbx_description
1 polymer ?
#
loop_
_entity_poly.entity_id
_entity_poly.type
_entity_poly.pdbx_seq_one_letter_code
_entity_poly.pdbx_strand_id
1 'polypeptide(L)'
;MSESHFTFNLSQAQFLLDRVAMFVQTHPFESSVALAVASLGGYTLRHLITPSPYPNIDGPSSSSVVFGHLYDIHSAQGTMFQDELQDKYGSREKLFVSDPRFTHEVLVKGVDITFSHPESVYDFFTLSFGPGLLGTKGDVHKAQRKMLNPVFTAKHMKSLVPIFDTIAQNVWYFHIILQAN
;
A
#
# COMPACT_ATOMS: atom_id res chain seq x y z
N MET A 1 -51.95 -19.04 -19.11
CA MET A 1 -51.03 -18.65 -18.03
C MET A 1 -50.66 -19.92 -17.28
N SER A 2 -49.43 -20.41 -17.46
CA SER A 2 -48.93 -21.63 -16.81
C SER A 2 -47.75 -21.22 -15.94
N GLU A 3 -47.93 -21.34 -14.62
CA GLU A 3 -46.89 -21.10 -13.64
C GLU A 3 -46.00 -22.35 -13.55
N SER A 4 -44.74 -22.22 -13.93
CA SER A 4 -43.74 -23.27 -13.75
C SER A 4 -43.29 -23.29 -12.28
N HIS A 5 -43.82 -24.23 -11.50
CA HIS A 5 -43.30 -24.55 -10.16
C HIS A 5 -41.89 -25.14 -10.28
N PHE A 6 -40.89 -24.39 -9.85
CA PHE A 6 -39.52 -24.86 -9.73
C PHE A 6 -39.38 -25.67 -8.43
N THR A 7 -39.57 -27.00 -8.50
CA THR A 7 -39.36 -27.88 -7.34
C THR A 7 -37.87 -28.17 -7.17
N PHE A 8 -37.23 -27.54 -6.19
CA PHE A 8 -35.85 -27.84 -5.82
C PHE A 8 -35.79 -29.23 -5.16
N ASN A 9 -35.19 -30.21 -5.84
CA ASN A 9 -35.14 -31.60 -5.40
C ASN A 9 -33.95 -31.82 -4.43
N LEU A 10 -34.26 -31.95 -3.14
CA LEU A 10 -33.26 -32.11 -2.06
C LEU A 10 -32.36 -33.34 -2.24
N SER A 11 -32.89 -34.45 -2.78
CA SER A 11 -32.12 -35.69 -2.96
C SER A 11 -31.09 -35.58 -4.09
N GLN A 12 -31.43 -34.83 -5.14
CA GLN A 12 -30.52 -34.53 -6.23
C GLN A 12 -29.39 -33.60 -5.78
N ALA A 13 -29.69 -32.63 -4.90
CA ALA A 13 -28.68 -31.77 -4.29
C ALA A 13 -27.73 -32.57 -3.37
N GLN A 14 -28.27 -33.48 -2.55
CA GLN A 14 -27.46 -34.37 -1.68
C GLN A 14 -26.53 -35.27 -2.50
N PHE A 15 -27.03 -35.87 -3.58
CA PHE A 15 -26.21 -36.70 -4.47
C PHE A 15 -25.06 -35.93 -5.13
N LEU A 16 -25.31 -34.68 -5.54
CA LEU A 16 -24.27 -33.81 -6.09
C LEU A 16 -23.24 -33.40 -5.02
N LEU A 17 -23.68 -33.11 -3.80
CA LEU A 17 -22.78 -32.80 -2.67
C LEU A 17 -21.88 -33.98 -2.32
N ASP A 18 -22.41 -35.20 -2.28
CA ASP A 18 -21.63 -36.40 -1.98
C ASP A 18 -20.59 -36.69 -3.09
N ARG A 19 -20.96 -36.47 -4.35
CA ARG A 19 -20.04 -36.57 -5.49
C ARG A 19 -18.91 -35.54 -5.41
N VAL A 20 -19.22 -34.30 -5.05
CA VAL A 20 -18.21 -33.25 -4.85
C VAL A 20 -17.32 -33.57 -3.66
N ALA A 21 -17.88 -34.04 -2.54
CA ALA A 21 -17.11 -34.43 -1.35
C ALA A 21 -16.14 -35.58 -1.64
N MET A 22 -16.57 -36.61 -2.37
CA MET A 22 -15.69 -37.69 -2.82
C MET A 22 -14.58 -37.20 -3.77
N PHE A 23 -14.90 -36.29 -4.68
CA PHE A 23 -13.91 -35.71 -5.59
C PHE A 23 -12.84 -34.90 -4.84
N VAL A 24 -13.26 -34.08 -3.86
CA VAL A 24 -12.36 -33.29 -3.01
C VAL A 24 -11.45 -34.18 -2.15
N GLN A 25 -11.97 -35.30 -1.63
CA GLN A 25 -11.18 -36.24 -0.83
C GLN A 25 -10.17 -37.04 -1.67
N THR A 26 -10.51 -37.38 -2.90
CA THR A 26 -9.64 -38.17 -3.78
C THR A 26 -8.52 -37.34 -4.41
N HIS A 27 -8.77 -36.06 -4.70
CA HIS A 27 -7.81 -35.17 -5.34
C HIS A 27 -7.76 -33.81 -4.62
N PRO A 28 -7.19 -33.76 -3.39
CA PRO A 28 -7.22 -32.55 -2.55
C PRO A 28 -6.40 -31.40 -3.16
N PHE A 29 -5.29 -31.70 -3.83
CA PHE A 29 -4.47 -30.68 -4.48
C PHE A 29 -5.15 -30.08 -5.71
N GLU A 30 -5.74 -30.90 -6.58
CA GLU A 30 -6.43 -30.43 -7.79
C GLU A 30 -7.65 -29.58 -7.44
N SER A 31 -8.41 -29.99 -6.42
CA SER A 31 -9.57 -29.24 -5.94
C SER A 31 -9.17 -27.89 -5.32
N SER A 32 -8.07 -27.85 -4.57
CA SER A 32 -7.52 -26.62 -4.02
C SER A 32 -7.03 -25.66 -5.12
N VAL A 33 -6.32 -26.19 -6.12
CA VAL A 33 -5.88 -25.41 -7.29
C VAL A 33 -7.07 -24.87 -8.07
N ALA A 34 -8.09 -25.70 -8.34
CA ALA A 34 -9.29 -25.28 -9.04
C ALA A 34 -10.05 -24.17 -8.31
N LEU A 35 -10.18 -24.26 -6.98
CA LEU A 35 -10.79 -23.22 -6.16
C LEU A 35 -9.98 -21.92 -6.17
N ALA A 36 -8.65 -22.01 -6.07
CA ALA A 36 -7.77 -20.85 -6.15
C ALA A 36 -7.89 -20.14 -7.50
N VAL A 37 -7.90 -20.90 -8.61
CA VAL A 37 -8.06 -20.37 -9.97
C VAL A 37 -9.44 -19.76 -10.16
N ALA A 38 -10.51 -20.41 -9.71
CA ALA A 38 -11.87 -19.89 -9.81
C ALA A 38 -12.05 -18.61 -8.98
N SER A 39 -11.47 -18.56 -7.78
CA SER A 39 -11.49 -17.37 -6.91
C SER A 39 -10.70 -16.21 -7.52
N LEU A 40 -9.49 -16.48 -8.02
CA LEU A 40 -8.65 -15.47 -8.69
C LEU A 40 -9.32 -14.97 -9.98
N GLY A 41 -9.90 -15.87 -10.77
CA GLY A 41 -10.68 -15.54 -11.97
C GLY A 41 -11.92 -14.69 -11.65
N GLY A 42 -12.67 -15.05 -10.61
CA GLY A 42 -13.82 -14.26 -10.14
C GLY A 42 -13.41 -12.89 -9.59
N TYR A 43 -12.32 -12.81 -8.84
CA TYR A 43 -11.78 -11.55 -8.31
C TYR A 43 -11.31 -10.62 -9.43
N THR A 44 -10.53 -11.16 -10.38
CA THR A 44 -10.07 -10.39 -11.54
C THR A 44 -11.24 -9.93 -12.40
N LEU A 45 -12.17 -10.82 -12.76
CA LEU A 45 -13.36 -10.45 -13.54
C LEU A 45 -14.21 -9.38 -12.84
N ARG A 46 -14.41 -9.51 -11.52
CA ARG A 46 -15.10 -8.48 -10.72
C ARG A 46 -14.34 -7.16 -10.76
N HIS A 47 -13.02 -7.17 -10.61
CA HIS A 47 -12.20 -5.97 -10.67
C HIS A 47 -12.27 -5.28 -12.05
N LEU A 48 -12.46 -6.04 -13.14
CA LEU A 48 -12.59 -5.48 -14.50
C LEU A 48 -13.96 -4.87 -14.79
N ILE A 49 -15.02 -5.39 -14.16
CA ILE A 49 -16.40 -4.98 -14.44
C ILE A 49 -16.91 -3.96 -13.41
N THR A 50 -16.27 -3.85 -12.24
CA THR A 50 -16.68 -2.87 -11.23
C THR A 50 -16.37 -1.45 -11.73
N PRO A 51 -17.37 -0.58 -11.94
CA PRO A 51 -17.13 0.78 -12.39
C PRO A 51 -16.29 1.55 -11.37
N SER A 52 -15.51 2.52 -11.85
CA SER A 52 -14.73 3.41 -10.98
C SER A 52 -15.64 3.99 -9.89
N PRO A 53 -15.22 3.98 -8.60
CA PRO A 53 -15.95 4.64 -7.51
C PRO A 53 -16.18 6.13 -7.76
N TYR A 54 -15.49 6.71 -8.74
CA TYR A 54 -15.52 8.12 -9.10
C TYR A 54 -15.95 8.30 -10.57
N PRO A 55 -17.24 8.09 -10.90
CA PRO A 55 -17.72 8.16 -12.28
C PRO A 55 -17.65 9.57 -12.90
N ASN A 56 -17.49 10.61 -12.07
CA ASN A 56 -17.44 12.01 -12.50
C ASN A 56 -16.00 12.58 -12.53
N ILE A 57 -14.99 11.71 -12.43
CA ILE A 57 -13.58 12.12 -12.46
C ILE A 57 -12.94 11.48 -13.68
N ASP A 58 -12.50 12.33 -14.61
CA ASP A 58 -11.67 11.89 -15.72
C ASP A 58 -10.32 11.42 -15.18
N GLY A 59 -9.91 10.22 -15.57
CA GLY A 59 -8.66 9.61 -15.14
C GLY A 59 -7.80 9.18 -16.35
N PRO A 60 -6.50 8.95 -16.13
CA PRO A 60 -5.63 8.39 -17.16
C PRO A 60 -6.12 7.01 -17.62
N SER A 61 -5.91 6.70 -18.90
CA SER A 61 -6.15 5.35 -19.40
C SER A 61 -5.22 4.38 -18.69
N SER A 62 -5.75 3.29 -18.13
CA SER A 62 -4.95 2.32 -17.37
C SER A 62 -3.84 1.72 -18.24
N SER A 63 -2.59 1.84 -17.78
CA SER A 63 -1.43 1.25 -18.47
C SER A 63 -1.35 -0.26 -18.29
N SER A 64 -1.94 -0.79 -17.22
CA SER A 64 -2.05 -2.22 -16.94
C SER A 64 -3.39 -2.58 -16.32
N VAL A 65 -3.93 -3.72 -16.75
CA VAL A 65 -5.22 -4.24 -16.30
C VAL A 65 -5.17 -4.74 -14.84
N VAL A 66 -4.03 -5.30 -14.41
CA VAL A 66 -3.84 -5.87 -13.06
C VAL A 66 -3.20 -4.89 -12.10
N PHE A 67 -2.18 -4.16 -12.56
CA PHE A 67 -1.38 -3.27 -11.69
C PHE A 67 -1.72 -1.78 -11.85
N GLY A 68 -2.63 -1.42 -12.76
CA GLY A 68 -2.96 -0.02 -13.04
C GLY A 68 -1.70 0.80 -13.33
N HIS A 69 -1.57 1.93 -12.64
CA HIS A 69 -0.43 2.84 -12.73
C HIS A 69 0.64 2.64 -11.65
N LEU A 70 0.65 1.50 -10.94
CA LEU A 70 1.63 1.29 -9.85
C LEU A 70 3.07 1.42 -10.34
N TYR A 71 3.40 0.85 -11.51
CA TYR A 71 4.74 0.98 -12.07
C TYR A 71 5.06 2.40 -12.53
N ASP A 72 4.09 3.12 -13.09
CA ASP A 72 4.28 4.51 -13.52
C ASP A 72 4.58 5.40 -12.31
N ILE A 73 3.84 5.21 -11.21
CA ILE A 73 4.02 5.93 -9.93
C ILE A 73 5.36 5.62 -9.28
N HIS A 74 5.82 4.36 -9.33
CA HIS A 74 7.07 3.91 -8.70
C HIS A 74 8.28 3.90 -9.65
N SER A 75 8.12 4.37 -10.88
CA SER A 75 9.21 4.49 -11.84
C SER A 75 10.18 5.59 -11.45
N ALA A 76 11.37 5.58 -12.06
CA ALA A 76 12.32 6.69 -11.93
C ALA A 76 11.75 8.02 -12.45
N GLN A 77 10.72 7.97 -13.31
CA GLN A 77 10.00 9.10 -13.88
C GLN A 77 8.64 9.32 -13.20
N GLY A 78 8.40 8.73 -12.03
CA GLY A 78 7.11 8.83 -11.34
C GLY A 78 6.69 10.25 -10.99
N THR A 79 7.66 11.16 -10.80
CA THR A 79 7.38 12.59 -10.62
C THR A 79 6.82 13.24 -11.88
N MET A 80 7.38 12.94 -13.06
CA MET A 80 6.86 13.44 -14.34
C MET A 80 5.46 12.93 -14.62
N PHE A 81 5.19 11.67 -14.30
CA PHE A 81 3.84 11.10 -14.39
C PHE A 81 2.86 11.83 -13.46
N GLN A 82 3.27 12.11 -12.22
CA GLN A 82 2.45 12.88 -11.29
C GLN A 82 2.19 14.32 -11.77
N ASP A 83 3.20 14.99 -12.34
CA ASP A 83 3.08 16.32 -12.91
C ASP A 83 2.10 16.35 -14.09
N GLU A 84 2.17 15.36 -15.00
CA GLU A 84 1.23 15.24 -16.12
C GLU A 84 -0.21 15.01 -15.64
N LEU A 85 -0.39 14.15 -14.63
CA LEU A 85 -1.71 13.93 -14.02
C LEU A 85 -2.25 15.20 -13.37
N GLN A 86 -1.39 15.95 -12.68
CA GLN A 86 -1.73 17.21 -12.04
C GLN A 86 -2.14 18.27 -13.07
N ASP A 87 -1.40 18.40 -14.18
CA ASP A 87 -1.70 19.37 -15.25
C ASP A 87 -3.00 19.03 -15.99
N LYS A 88 -3.25 17.74 -16.23
CA LYS A 88 -4.37 17.28 -17.06
C LYS A 88 -5.68 17.09 -16.30
N TYR A 89 -5.62 16.55 -15.08
CA TYR A 89 -6.80 16.18 -14.29
C TYR A 89 -6.94 17.02 -13.01
N GLY A 90 -5.93 17.83 -12.67
CA GLY A 90 -5.88 18.60 -11.44
C GLY A 90 -5.61 17.73 -10.20
N SER A 91 -5.44 18.39 -9.06
CA SER A 91 -5.19 17.76 -7.75
C SER A 91 -6.47 17.11 -7.16
N ARG A 92 -7.04 16.09 -7.81
CA ARG A 92 -8.35 15.55 -7.39
C ARG A 92 -8.34 14.15 -6.77
N GLU A 93 -7.40 13.26 -7.10
CA GLU A 93 -7.34 11.91 -6.47
C GLU A 93 -6.35 11.81 -5.29
N LYS A 94 -5.31 12.65 -5.28
CA LYS A 94 -4.42 12.86 -4.13
C LYS A 94 -4.39 14.35 -3.90
N LEU A 95 -5.07 14.81 -2.85
CA LEU A 95 -5.17 16.23 -2.56
C LEU A 95 -3.80 16.76 -2.11
N PHE A 96 -3.11 17.46 -3.00
CA PHE A 96 -1.88 18.17 -2.66
C PHE A 96 -2.27 19.51 -2.04
N VAL A 97 -2.17 19.59 -0.72
CA VAL A 97 -2.50 20.84 0.00
C VAL A 97 -1.24 21.57 0.40
N SER A 98 -1.09 22.76 -0.18
CA SER A 98 -0.03 23.71 0.13
C SER A 98 -0.48 24.83 1.08
N ASP A 99 -1.77 24.90 1.43
CA ASP A 99 -2.27 25.89 2.41
C ASP A 99 -1.78 25.53 3.83
N PRO A 100 -0.95 26.38 4.47
CA PRO A 100 -0.42 26.11 5.80
C PRO A 100 -1.49 25.86 6.86
N ARG A 101 -2.68 26.48 6.72
CA ARG A 101 -3.78 26.30 7.68
C ARG A 101 -4.33 24.88 7.61
N PHE A 102 -4.65 24.42 6.40
CA PHE A 102 -5.10 23.05 6.20
C PHE A 102 -4.01 22.03 6.55
N THR A 103 -2.74 22.28 6.19
CA THR A 103 -1.64 21.40 6.58
C THR A 103 -1.52 21.25 8.10
N HIS A 104 -1.76 22.32 8.86
CA HIS A 104 -1.80 22.24 10.33
C HIS A 104 -2.98 21.39 10.83
N GLU A 105 -4.17 21.51 10.22
CA GLU A 105 -5.31 20.63 10.54
C GLU A 105 -4.96 19.16 10.30
N VAL A 106 -4.32 18.83 9.16
CA VAL A 106 -3.96 17.46 8.81
C VAL A 106 -2.84 16.92 9.69
N LEU A 107 -1.70 17.62 9.75
CA LEU A 107 -0.44 17.12 10.34
C LEU A 107 -0.33 17.30 11.85
N VAL A 108 -1.17 18.13 12.47
CA VAL A 108 -1.10 18.38 13.92
C VAL A 108 -2.37 17.92 14.62
N LYS A 109 -3.54 18.33 14.11
CA LYS A 109 -4.81 18.07 14.81
C LYS A 109 -5.41 16.72 14.45
N GLY A 110 -5.35 16.31 13.18
CA GLY A 110 -6.10 15.16 12.67
C GLY A 110 -5.31 13.85 12.50
N VAL A 111 -4.01 13.82 12.81
CA VAL A 111 -3.12 12.66 12.56
C VAL A 111 -3.63 11.35 13.18
N ASP A 112 -4.11 11.40 14.43
CA ASP A 112 -4.50 10.20 15.17
C ASP A 112 -5.98 9.80 14.94
N ILE A 113 -6.78 10.65 14.29
CA ILE A 113 -8.26 10.49 14.24
C ILE A 113 -8.77 10.41 12.81
N THR A 114 -8.41 11.36 11.95
CA THR A 114 -9.03 11.55 10.63
C THR A 114 -8.06 11.27 9.48
N PHE A 115 -6.79 11.56 9.68
CA PHE A 115 -5.74 11.47 8.66
C PHE A 115 -4.65 10.46 9.05
N SER A 116 -5.07 9.28 9.52
CA SER A 116 -4.15 8.18 9.77
C SER A 116 -3.72 7.51 8.46
N HIS A 117 -2.51 6.95 8.45
CA HIS A 117 -2.08 6.13 7.33
C HIS A 117 -2.87 4.82 7.30
N PRO A 118 -3.04 4.18 6.12
CA PRO A 118 -3.61 2.84 6.04
C PRO A 118 -2.82 1.84 6.89
N GLU A 119 -3.50 0.84 7.50
CA GLU A 119 -2.85 -0.18 8.33
C GLU A 119 -1.69 -0.89 7.62
N SER A 120 -1.83 -1.11 6.31
CA SER A 120 -0.79 -1.74 5.49
C SER A 120 0.56 -1.02 5.56
N VAL A 121 0.58 0.29 5.78
CA VAL A 121 1.80 1.07 5.94
C VAL A 121 2.47 0.76 7.28
N TYR A 122 1.68 0.71 8.36
CA TYR A 122 2.19 0.34 9.68
C TYR A 122 2.67 -1.10 9.73
N ASP A 123 1.94 -2.02 9.09
CA ASP A 123 2.34 -3.43 8.97
C ASP A 123 3.66 -3.55 8.19
N PHE A 124 3.80 -2.85 7.07
CA PHE A 124 5.03 -2.84 6.29
C PHE A 124 6.23 -2.36 7.11
N PHE A 125 6.09 -1.24 7.84
CA PHE A 125 7.17 -0.74 8.70
C PHE A 125 7.45 -1.67 9.88
N THR A 126 6.41 -2.30 10.45
CA THR A 126 6.55 -3.24 11.56
C THR A 126 7.27 -4.52 11.12
N LEU A 127 6.96 -5.05 9.93
CA LEU A 127 7.64 -6.21 9.37
C LEU A 127 9.09 -5.91 9.00
N SER A 128 9.34 -4.72 8.46
CA SER A 128 10.67 -4.34 7.95
C SER A 128 11.64 -3.94 9.07
N PHE A 129 11.16 -3.21 10.09
CA PHE A 129 12.01 -2.59 11.12
C PHE A 129 11.60 -2.96 12.55
N GLY A 130 10.62 -3.85 12.73
CA GLY A 130 10.02 -4.16 14.02
C GLY A 130 9.03 -3.08 14.48
N PRO A 131 8.44 -3.23 15.69
CA PRO A 131 7.45 -2.30 16.24
C PRO A 131 8.08 -0.98 16.72
N GLY A 132 8.72 -0.25 15.80
CA GLY A 132 9.39 1.02 16.05
C GLY A 132 8.52 2.24 15.76
N LEU A 133 9.16 3.42 15.75
CA LEU A 133 8.47 4.71 15.61
C LEU A 133 7.66 4.82 14.30
N LEU A 134 8.09 4.17 13.23
CA LEU A 134 7.39 4.19 11.93
C LEU A 134 6.24 3.17 11.85
N GLY A 135 6.26 2.14 12.70
CA GLY A 135 5.28 1.05 12.69
C GLY A 135 4.19 1.16 13.74
N THR A 136 4.31 2.11 14.68
CA THR A 136 3.34 2.30 15.76
C THR A 136 2.57 3.62 15.62
N LYS A 137 1.41 3.71 16.26
CA LYS A 137 0.52 4.89 16.25
C LYS A 137 -0.04 5.20 17.65
N GLY A 138 -0.64 6.37 17.82
CA GLY A 138 -1.27 6.78 19.06
C GLY A 138 -0.31 6.85 20.25
N ASP A 139 -0.72 6.35 21.42
CA ASP A 139 0.02 6.51 22.67
C ASP A 139 1.35 5.75 22.70
N VAL A 140 1.43 4.60 22.03
CA VAL A 140 2.68 3.85 21.86
C VAL A 140 3.69 4.70 21.09
N HIS A 141 3.26 5.27 19.97
CA HIS A 141 4.09 6.17 19.18
C HIS A 141 4.52 7.41 19.98
N LYS A 142 3.60 8.03 20.75
CA LYS A 142 3.91 9.17 21.64
C LYS A 142 4.96 8.81 22.69
N ALA A 143 4.86 7.65 23.32
CA ALA A 143 5.82 7.17 24.31
C ALA A 143 7.21 6.93 23.69
N GLN A 144 7.25 6.25 22.54
CA GLN A 144 8.50 6.03 21.79
C GLN A 144 9.16 7.37 21.40
N ARG A 145 8.39 8.32 20.87
CA ARG A 145 8.88 9.65 20.51
C ARG A 145 9.41 10.42 21.73
N LYS A 146 8.70 10.36 22.86
CA LYS A 146 9.13 11.01 24.11
C LYS A 146 10.47 10.48 24.60
N MET A 147 10.69 9.17 24.51
CA MET A 147 11.97 8.54 24.87
C MET A 147 13.10 8.91 23.91
N LEU A 148 12.80 9.08 22.62
CA LEU A 148 13.79 9.32 21.57
C LEU A 148 14.21 10.79 21.43
N ASN A 149 13.27 11.74 21.55
CA ASN A 149 13.51 13.17 21.35
C ASN A 149 14.75 13.76 22.07
N PRO A 150 15.08 13.37 23.33
CA PRO A 150 16.25 13.91 24.04
C PRO A 150 17.59 13.66 23.33
N VAL A 151 17.71 12.59 22.55
CA VAL A 151 18.93 12.27 21.81
C VAL A 151 19.13 13.22 20.61
N PHE A 152 18.04 13.77 20.07
CA PHE A 152 18.02 14.67 18.92
C PHE A 152 18.07 16.16 19.30
N THR A 153 18.68 16.50 20.44
CA THR A 153 18.85 17.91 20.84
C THR A 153 19.98 18.59 20.07
N ALA A 154 19.88 19.91 19.88
CA ALA A 154 20.93 20.69 19.21
C ALA A 154 22.32 20.50 19.83
N LYS A 155 22.41 20.29 21.15
CA LYS A 155 23.66 19.99 21.85
C LYS A 155 24.26 18.66 21.39
N HIS A 156 23.47 17.59 21.37
CA HIS A 156 23.92 16.26 20.93
C HIS A 156 24.23 16.24 19.44
N MET A 157 23.42 16.90 18.61
CA MET A 157 23.67 17.03 17.18
C MET A 157 25.00 17.73 16.89
N LYS A 158 25.34 18.81 17.62
CA LYS A 158 26.64 19.48 17.50
C LYS A 158 27.83 18.58 17.87
N SER A 159 27.68 17.70 18.86
CA SER A 159 28.76 16.76 19.22
C SER A 159 29.02 15.68 18.16
N LEU A 160 28.07 15.43 17.25
CA LEU A 160 28.25 14.49 16.14
C LEU A 160 28.98 15.10 14.93
N VAL A 161 29.05 16.44 14.84
CA VAL A 161 29.67 17.13 13.70
C VAL A 161 31.10 16.66 13.41
N PRO A 162 32.01 16.53 14.39
CA PRO A 162 33.38 16.07 14.12
C PRO A 162 33.44 14.63 13.59
N ILE A 163 32.50 13.78 14.00
CA ILE A 163 32.40 12.40 13.52
C ILE A 163 32.00 12.40 12.04
N PHE A 164 30.99 13.19 11.67
CA PHE A 164 30.56 13.31 10.28
C PHE A 164 31.65 13.91 9.40
N ASP A 165 32.39 14.92 9.88
CA ASP A 165 33.53 15.50 9.18
C ASP A 165 34.63 14.46 8.91
N THR A 166 34.97 13.66 9.93
CA THR A 166 35.96 12.58 9.79
C THR A 166 35.52 11.55 8.75
N ILE A 167 34.26 11.12 8.77
CA ILE A 167 33.73 10.17 7.79
C ILE A 167 33.73 10.77 6.37
N ALA A 168 33.30 12.02 6.23
CA ALA A 168 33.30 12.71 4.94
C ALA A 168 34.72 12.82 4.35
N GLN A 169 35.71 13.16 5.17
CA GLN A 169 37.11 13.18 4.76
C GLN A 169 37.59 11.79 4.34
N ASN A 170 37.28 10.74 5.10
CA ASN A 170 37.67 9.37 4.75
C ASN A 170 37.08 8.92 3.40
N VAL A 171 35.79 9.20 3.15
CA VAL A 171 35.13 8.90 1.87
C VAL A 171 35.78 9.69 0.74
N TRP A 172 36.09 10.96 0.97
CA TRP A 172 36.77 11.81 -0.02
C TRP A 172 38.17 11.31 -0.36
N TYR A 173 38.98 10.96 0.65
CA TYR A 173 40.30 10.36 0.45
C TYR A 173 40.23 9.05 -0.33
N PHE A 174 39.26 8.18 0.01
CA PHE A 174 39.06 6.93 -0.71
C PHE A 174 38.71 7.15 -2.20
N HIS A 175 37.86 8.13 -2.49
CA HIS A 175 37.53 8.50 -3.87
C HIS A 175 38.76 8.96 -4.67
N ILE A 176 39.63 9.79 -4.06
CA ILE A 176 40.85 10.26 -4.71
C ILE A 176 41.82 9.11 -5.01
N ILE A 177 42.00 8.19 -4.06
CA ILE A 177 42.88 7.04 -4.24
C ILE A 177 42.38 6.14 -5.38
N LEU A 178 41.05 5.96 -5.51
CA LEU A 178 40.46 5.20 -6.62
C LEU A 178 40.58 5.87 -8.00
N GLN A 179 40.78 7.20 -8.06
CA GLN A 179 41.03 7.91 -9.33
C GLN A 179 42.52 8.03 -9.67
N ALA A 180 43.41 7.81 -8.71
CA ALA A 180 44.86 7.88 -8.89
C ALA A 180 45.49 6.54 -9.31
N ASN A 181 44.69 5.47 -9.42
CA ASN A 181 45.09 4.11 -9.80
C ASN A 181 44.30 3.67 -11.03
#